data_AF-A0A6G4TZ95-F1
#
_entry.id   AF-A0A6G4TZ95-F1
#
_cell.length_a   1.000
_cell.length_b   1.000
_cell.length_c   1.000
_cell.angle_alpha   90.00
_cell.angle_beta   90.00
_cell.angle_gamma   90.00
#
_symmetry.space_group_name_H-M   'P 1'
#
loop_
_entity.id
_entity.type
_entity.pdbx_description
1 polymer ?
#
loop_
_entity_poly.entity_id
_entity_poly.type
_entity_poly.pdbx_seq_one_letter_code
_entity_poly.pdbx_strand_id
1 'polypeptide(L)'
;MRPSRTPAGRRLRFLSLVAAVAALLAGIGLSPANAALTAPDSALAGPTAEQLRAKIAACGTQVSSGKYAQDAGGTRDIPVCGKGGAVFWTADLDVDCDGKRTAECNENTDPWWQNQTACVESDGQPLNSATLPHIVIPLKSSTWDPAASGLGCGTVGAVIYQDKVVYGVIGDRGPSGIIGEASYAAAKSLGMNPSPSSGGVSGKVVGYVTFPGTKVTRNEDHPQAVQLGEAAATKFIQADTTCDEVSLDASAYTAVKAGSSGSLVKAAQCLLKTAGFDPASYQGEFDAGTETAVKGFQTKIGLPATGEVEAHTWTALLSYGTTPTLQSGSTGTAVKRLQRALTAALGKALTIDGSFGANTTSAVKTYQSARGLTADGVVGANTWQALQSGK
;
A
#
# COMPACT_ATOMS: atom_id res chain seq x y z
N MET A 1 4.52 12.14 69.76
CA MET A 1 3.40 13.09 69.57
C MET A 1 2.10 12.31 69.49
N ARG A 2 1.06 12.83 70.15
CA ARG A 2 -0.21 12.17 70.50
C ARG A 2 -0.97 11.56 69.33
N PRO A 3 -1.63 10.40 69.53
CA PRO A 3 -2.79 9.97 68.77
C PRO A 3 -4.12 10.29 69.51
N SER A 4 -5.22 10.08 68.78
CA SER A 4 -6.53 9.62 69.24
C SER A 4 -7.68 10.64 69.46
N ARG A 5 -8.71 10.45 68.60
CA ARG A 5 -10.09 10.02 68.91
C ARG A 5 -11.19 11.05 69.29
N THR A 6 -12.24 11.04 68.43
CA THR A 6 -13.71 11.04 68.69
C THR A 6 -14.38 12.31 69.25
N PRO A 7 -15.74 12.44 69.29
CA PRO A 7 -16.83 11.57 68.80
C PRO A 7 -17.98 12.26 68.02
N ALA A 8 -18.96 11.43 67.62
CA ALA A 8 -20.27 11.74 67.04
C ALA A 8 -21.36 12.22 68.06
N GLY A 9 -22.43 12.82 67.53
CA GLY A 9 -23.76 12.97 68.16
C GLY A 9 -24.65 13.96 67.37
N ARG A 10 -25.70 13.56 66.61
CA ARG A 10 -27.12 13.33 67.01
C ARG A 10 -27.71 14.52 67.81
N ARG A 11 -28.88 15.15 67.58
CA ARG A 11 -30.18 14.99 66.89
C ARG A 11 -30.74 16.43 66.64
N LEU A 12 -31.80 16.76 65.89
CA LEU A 12 -33.23 16.58 66.22
C LEU A 12 -34.11 17.31 65.15
N ARG A 13 -35.37 16.87 65.05
CA ARG A 13 -36.45 17.18 64.07
C ARG A 13 -37.10 18.56 64.23
N PHE A 14 -37.75 19.08 63.18
CA PHE A 14 -39.09 19.71 63.24
C PHE A 14 -39.90 19.56 61.92
N LEU A 15 -41.17 19.20 62.10
CA LEU A 15 -42.36 19.23 61.21
C LEU A 15 -42.60 20.64 60.61
N SER A 16 -43.40 20.98 59.60
CA SER A 16 -44.36 20.37 58.65
C SER A 16 -44.78 21.53 57.71
N LEU A 17 -45.07 21.29 56.42
CA LEU A 17 -46.28 21.85 55.78
C LEU A 17 -46.55 21.17 54.43
N VAL A 18 -47.80 20.73 54.28
CA VAL A 18 -48.40 20.12 53.09
C VAL A 18 -48.91 21.23 52.18
N ALA A 19 -48.67 21.11 50.87
CA ALA A 19 -49.56 21.66 49.85
C ALA A 19 -49.58 20.70 48.66
N ALA A 20 -50.77 20.16 48.37
CA ALA A 20 -51.06 19.22 47.32
C ALA A 20 -51.30 19.94 45.98
N VAL A 21 -50.80 19.38 44.87
CA VAL A 21 -51.46 19.43 43.57
C VAL A 21 -51.22 18.09 42.86
N ALA A 22 -52.31 17.44 42.49
CA ALA A 22 -52.35 16.18 41.78
C ALA A 22 -52.21 16.38 40.27
N ALA A 23 -51.49 15.48 39.58
CA ALA A 23 -51.93 14.91 38.30
C ALA A 23 -50.99 13.78 37.85
N LEU A 24 -51.61 12.63 37.56
CA LEU A 24 -51.21 11.48 36.75
C LEU A 24 -49.81 11.50 36.09
N LEU A 25 -49.07 10.42 36.29
CA LEU A 25 -48.57 9.59 35.18
C LEU A 25 -48.25 8.18 35.70
N ALA A 26 -48.67 7.20 34.90
CA ALA A 26 -48.64 5.77 35.17
C ALA A 26 -47.24 5.25 35.50
N GLY A 27 -47.18 4.26 36.38
CA GLY A 27 -45.96 3.50 36.61
C GLY A 27 -45.57 2.69 35.38
N ILE A 28 -44.27 2.54 35.17
CA ILE A 28 -43.61 1.35 34.64
C ILE A 28 -42.25 1.30 35.34
N GLY A 29 -41.93 0.16 35.97
CA GLY A 29 -40.63 -0.09 36.57
C GLY A 29 -39.54 -0.07 35.50
N LEU A 30 -38.51 0.74 35.72
CA LEU A 30 -37.26 0.66 34.98
C LEU A 30 -36.48 -0.56 35.47
N SER A 31 -36.62 -1.68 34.78
CA SER A 31 -35.52 -2.65 34.70
C SER A 31 -34.42 -2.03 33.85
N PRO A 32 -33.12 -2.25 34.15
CA PRO A 32 -32.08 -1.90 33.22
C PRO A 32 -32.23 -2.87 32.04
N ALA A 33 -32.80 -2.39 30.94
CA ALA A 33 -32.65 -3.07 29.68
C ALA A 33 -31.14 -3.16 29.44
N ASN A 34 -30.62 -4.39 29.37
CA ASN A 34 -29.39 -4.65 28.64
C ASN A 34 -29.60 -4.07 27.24
N ALA A 35 -29.17 -2.83 27.04
CA ALA A 35 -28.80 -2.35 25.73
C ALA A 35 -27.58 -3.17 25.34
N ALA A 36 -27.84 -4.36 24.81
CA ALA A 36 -26.90 -4.97 23.89
C ALA A 36 -26.67 -3.91 22.82
N LEU A 37 -25.50 -3.26 22.89
CA LEU A 37 -24.94 -2.50 21.80
C LEU A 37 -24.94 -3.43 20.60
N THR A 38 -25.95 -3.33 19.75
CA THR A 38 -25.86 -3.83 18.39
C THR A 38 -24.83 -2.95 17.72
N ALA A 39 -23.56 -3.36 17.81
CA ALA A 39 -22.55 -2.88 16.90
C ALA A 39 -23.11 -3.02 15.48
N PRO A 40 -22.99 -2.02 14.60
CA PRO A 40 -23.31 -2.24 13.21
C PRO A 40 -22.40 -3.37 12.73
N ASP A 41 -23.02 -4.44 12.27
CA ASP A 41 -22.38 -5.59 11.63
C ASP A 41 -21.78 -5.10 10.30
N SER A 42 -20.67 -4.38 10.42
CA SER A 42 -19.85 -3.90 9.32
C SER A 42 -18.57 -4.71 9.37
N ALA A 43 -18.71 -6.00 9.09
CA ALA A 43 -17.63 -6.78 8.52
C ALA A 43 -17.08 -5.93 7.36
N LEU A 44 -15.82 -5.51 7.50
CA LEU A 44 -15.19 -4.52 6.64
C LEU A 44 -15.36 -4.93 5.18
N ALA A 45 -16.24 -4.25 4.44
CA ALA A 45 -16.20 -4.32 2.98
C ALA A 45 -14.76 -3.98 2.57
N GLY A 46 -14.16 -4.79 1.69
CA GLY A 46 -12.82 -4.51 1.17
C GLY A 46 -12.69 -3.09 0.59
N PRO A 47 -11.48 -2.65 0.21
CA PRO A 47 -11.27 -1.31 -0.33
C PRO A 47 -12.18 -1.00 -1.51
N THR A 48 -12.57 0.26 -1.66
CA THR A 48 -13.42 0.68 -2.77
C THR A 48 -12.70 0.57 -4.10
N ALA A 49 -13.47 0.46 -5.18
CA ALA A 49 -12.92 0.46 -6.54
C ALA A 49 -12.09 1.72 -6.81
N GLU A 50 -12.50 2.87 -6.28
CA GLU A 50 -11.77 4.13 -6.38
C GLU A 50 -10.41 4.07 -5.68
N GLN A 51 -10.35 3.56 -4.45
CA GLN A 51 -9.10 3.40 -3.71
C GLN A 51 -8.11 2.51 -4.47
N LEU A 52 -8.58 1.38 -5.01
CA LEU A 52 -7.73 0.48 -5.78
C LEU A 52 -7.30 1.09 -7.12
N ARG A 53 -8.21 1.75 -7.87
CA ARG A 53 -7.85 2.44 -9.12
C ARG A 53 -6.82 3.54 -8.89
N ALA A 54 -6.98 4.35 -7.84
CA ALA A 54 -6.01 5.38 -7.49
C ALA A 54 -4.63 4.76 -7.17
N LYS A 55 -4.63 3.64 -6.43
CA LYS A 55 -3.38 2.95 -6.04
C LYS A 55 -2.59 2.42 -7.24
N ILE A 56 -3.29 1.94 -8.28
CA ILE A 56 -2.71 1.34 -9.49
C ILE A 56 -2.60 2.29 -10.68
N ALA A 57 -2.98 3.57 -10.51
CA ALA A 57 -2.93 4.57 -11.60
C ALA A 57 -1.53 4.76 -12.19
N ALA A 58 -0.48 4.50 -11.39
CA ALA A 58 0.91 4.50 -11.84
C ALA A 58 1.54 3.11 -11.62
N CYS A 59 2.34 2.67 -12.59
CA CYS A 59 2.95 1.34 -12.63
C CYS A 59 3.86 1.02 -11.43
N GLY A 60 4.47 2.03 -10.80
CA GLY A 60 5.56 1.78 -9.87
C GLY A 60 6.76 1.20 -10.63
N THR A 61 6.95 -0.12 -10.57
CA THR A 61 7.98 -0.83 -11.34
C THR A 61 7.32 -1.71 -12.40
N GLN A 62 7.76 -1.63 -13.66
CA GLN A 62 7.35 -2.61 -14.66
C GLN A 62 8.06 -3.94 -14.37
N VAL A 63 7.30 -5.00 -14.12
CA VAL A 63 7.83 -6.36 -13.84
C VAL A 63 7.91 -7.23 -15.08
N SER A 64 7.15 -6.91 -16.14
CA SER A 64 7.32 -7.52 -17.45
C SER A 64 8.52 -6.91 -18.19
N SER A 65 9.24 -7.72 -18.97
CA SER A 65 10.32 -7.25 -19.84
C SER A 65 9.80 -6.50 -21.09
N GLY A 66 8.54 -6.71 -21.44
CA GLY A 66 7.85 -6.00 -22.52
C GLY A 66 6.42 -5.60 -22.14
N LYS A 67 5.62 -5.22 -23.14
CA LYS A 67 4.21 -4.85 -22.98
C LYS A 67 3.32 -5.80 -23.78
N TYR A 68 2.05 -5.86 -23.42
CA TYR A 68 1.00 -6.66 -24.03
C TYR A 68 0.05 -5.79 -24.85
N ALA A 69 -0.64 -6.41 -25.81
CA ALA A 69 -1.79 -5.81 -26.47
C ALA A 69 -3.07 -6.19 -25.72
N GLN A 70 -4.14 -5.44 -25.97
CA GLN A 70 -5.51 -5.77 -25.60
C GLN A 70 -5.99 -6.93 -26.46
N ASP A 71 -6.06 -6.69 -27.77
CA ASP A 71 -6.49 -7.69 -28.76
C ASP A 71 -5.33 -8.26 -29.60
N ALA A 72 -5.61 -9.38 -30.27
CA ALA A 72 -4.71 -9.98 -31.25
C ALA A 72 -4.38 -9.01 -32.40
N GLY A 73 -3.08 -8.81 -32.66
CA GLY A 73 -2.59 -7.87 -33.67
C GLY A 73 -2.63 -6.39 -33.26
N GLY A 74 -3.10 -6.09 -32.05
CA GLY A 74 -3.15 -4.73 -31.50
C GLY A 74 -1.79 -4.18 -31.06
N THR A 75 -1.79 -2.90 -30.69
CA THR A 75 -0.61 -2.21 -30.17
C THR A 75 -0.22 -2.78 -28.80
N ARG A 76 1.07 -3.11 -28.64
CA ARG A 76 1.61 -3.62 -27.38
C ARG A 76 2.02 -2.49 -26.44
N ASP A 77 1.09 -2.01 -25.63
CA ASP A 77 1.31 -0.85 -24.76
C ASP A 77 0.80 -1.01 -23.32
N ILE A 78 0.41 -2.22 -22.91
CA ILE A 78 0.04 -2.56 -21.53
C ILE A 78 1.23 -3.19 -20.79
N PRO A 79 1.86 -2.48 -19.84
CA PRO A 79 2.87 -3.08 -18.97
C PRO A 79 2.22 -3.94 -17.87
N VAL A 80 2.93 -4.97 -17.41
CA VAL A 80 2.64 -5.61 -16.13
C VAL A 80 3.48 -4.93 -15.06
N CYS A 81 2.81 -4.47 -14.01
CA CYS A 81 3.35 -3.57 -13.01
C CYS A 81 3.42 -4.23 -11.64
N GLY A 82 4.39 -3.82 -10.82
CA GLY A 82 4.60 -4.28 -9.46
C GLY A 82 4.73 -3.11 -8.51
N LYS A 83 3.93 -3.14 -7.42
CA LYS A 83 3.96 -2.12 -6.36
C LYS A 83 3.42 -2.74 -5.07
N GLY A 84 4.06 -2.49 -3.93
CA GLY A 84 3.55 -2.91 -2.61
C GLY A 84 3.23 -4.40 -2.50
N GLY A 85 4.02 -5.25 -3.16
CA GLY A 85 3.82 -6.70 -3.22
C GLY A 85 2.71 -7.18 -4.16
N ALA A 86 1.91 -6.28 -4.75
CA ALA A 86 0.90 -6.63 -5.74
C ALA A 86 1.46 -6.58 -7.17
N VAL A 87 0.86 -7.37 -8.06
CA VAL A 87 1.14 -7.37 -9.51
C VAL A 87 -0.14 -6.99 -10.25
N PHE A 88 -0.08 -5.98 -11.11
CA PHE A 88 -1.29 -5.40 -11.70
C PHE A 88 -1.08 -4.85 -13.11
N TRP A 89 -2.20 -4.63 -13.81
CA TRP A 89 -2.25 -3.97 -15.11
C TRP A 89 -3.64 -3.34 -15.30
N THR A 90 -3.74 -2.44 -16.27
CA THR A 90 -5.01 -1.87 -16.71
C THR A 90 -5.18 -2.15 -18.19
N ALA A 91 -6.26 -2.83 -18.54
CA ALA A 91 -6.58 -3.28 -19.89
C ALA A 91 -8.08 -3.14 -20.14
N ASP A 92 -8.52 -3.67 -21.26
CA ASP A 92 -9.90 -4.06 -21.51
C ASP A 92 -10.30 -5.29 -20.69
N LEU A 93 -11.51 -5.78 -20.95
CA LEU A 93 -11.93 -7.10 -20.52
C LEU A 93 -12.59 -7.81 -21.69
N ASP A 94 -11.91 -8.85 -22.18
CA ASP A 94 -12.48 -9.89 -23.03
C ASP A 94 -12.98 -11.03 -22.16
N VAL A 95 -14.15 -11.57 -22.51
CA VAL A 95 -14.78 -12.64 -21.73
C VAL A 95 -14.23 -13.98 -22.18
N ASP A 96 -13.59 -14.67 -21.25
CA ASP A 96 -13.13 -16.04 -21.42
C ASP A 96 -14.16 -17.02 -20.84
N CYS A 97 -14.60 -17.98 -21.65
CA CYS A 97 -15.61 -18.97 -21.26
C CYS A 97 -15.04 -20.41 -21.24
N ASP A 98 -13.72 -20.57 -21.23
CA ASP A 98 -13.09 -21.88 -21.28
C ASP A 98 -13.44 -22.73 -20.05
N GLY A 99 -13.36 -24.05 -20.18
CA GLY A 99 -13.55 -25.00 -19.08
C GLY A 99 -14.87 -25.78 -19.12
N LYS A 100 -15.58 -25.86 -17.99
CA LYS A 100 -16.80 -26.68 -17.88
C LYS A 100 -17.88 -26.17 -18.84
N ARG A 101 -18.39 -27.07 -19.68
CA ARG A 101 -19.51 -26.78 -20.58
C ARG A 101 -20.78 -26.46 -19.77
N THR A 102 -21.34 -25.28 -19.97
CA THR A 102 -22.63 -24.85 -19.40
C THR A 102 -23.58 -24.34 -20.50
N ALA A 103 -24.73 -23.80 -20.12
CA ALA A 103 -25.62 -23.11 -21.07
C ALA A 103 -25.00 -21.80 -21.59
N GLU A 104 -24.21 -21.14 -20.75
CA GLU A 104 -23.55 -19.85 -21.02
C GLU A 104 -22.19 -20.03 -21.70
N CYS A 105 -21.42 -21.04 -21.30
CA CYS A 105 -20.07 -21.30 -21.80
C CYS A 105 -20.02 -22.65 -22.53
N ASN A 106 -20.02 -22.62 -23.86
CA ASN A 106 -19.89 -23.80 -24.71
C ASN A 106 -19.49 -23.39 -26.14
N GLU A 107 -19.23 -24.38 -26.97
CA GLU A 107 -18.81 -24.21 -28.37
C GLU A 107 -19.80 -23.43 -29.26
N ASN A 108 -21.05 -23.24 -28.84
CA ASN A 108 -22.05 -22.48 -29.59
C ASN A 108 -22.19 -21.03 -29.10
N THR A 109 -21.69 -20.71 -27.91
CA THR A 109 -21.78 -19.36 -27.31
C THR A 109 -20.45 -18.63 -27.33
N ASP A 110 -19.34 -19.36 -27.45
CA ASP A 110 -18.00 -18.84 -27.53
C ASP A 110 -17.25 -19.47 -28.72
N PRO A 111 -16.90 -18.68 -29.76
CA PRO A 111 -16.15 -19.16 -30.92
C PRO A 111 -14.76 -19.70 -30.61
N TRP A 112 -14.17 -19.34 -29.47
CA TRP A 112 -12.83 -19.73 -29.05
C TRP A 112 -12.83 -20.72 -27.88
N TRP A 113 -14.02 -21.22 -27.51
CA TRP A 113 -14.20 -22.10 -26.37
C TRP A 113 -13.29 -23.32 -26.40
N GLN A 114 -12.63 -23.57 -25.28
CA GLN A 114 -11.92 -24.79 -24.97
C GLN A 114 -12.61 -25.51 -23.80
N ASN A 115 -12.61 -26.84 -23.85
CA ASN A 115 -13.20 -27.65 -22.79
C ASN A 115 -12.33 -27.81 -21.55
N GLN A 116 -11.27 -27.01 -21.42
CA GLN A 116 -10.30 -27.05 -20.34
C GLN A 116 -9.88 -25.65 -19.94
N THR A 117 -9.62 -25.47 -18.66
CA THR A 117 -8.91 -24.31 -18.10
C THR A 117 -7.53 -24.75 -17.63
N ALA A 118 -6.56 -23.86 -17.58
CA ALA A 118 -5.22 -24.17 -17.08
C ALA A 118 -5.21 -24.60 -15.59
N CYS A 119 -6.19 -24.13 -14.82
CA CYS A 119 -6.42 -24.57 -13.45
C CYS A 119 -7.60 -25.53 -13.37
N VAL A 120 -7.61 -26.41 -12.37
CA VAL A 120 -8.69 -27.39 -12.17
C VAL A 120 -9.33 -27.24 -10.80
N GLU A 121 -10.55 -27.70 -10.66
CA GLU A 121 -11.23 -27.84 -9.38
C GLU A 121 -10.60 -28.97 -8.54
N SER A 122 -11.02 -29.10 -7.29
CA SER A 122 -10.50 -30.17 -6.40
C SER A 122 -10.81 -31.60 -6.87
N ASP A 123 -11.81 -31.77 -7.74
CA ASP A 123 -12.16 -33.06 -8.38
C ASP A 123 -11.38 -33.32 -9.68
N GLY A 124 -10.50 -32.41 -10.08
CA GLY A 124 -9.69 -32.50 -11.30
C GLY A 124 -10.41 -32.07 -12.58
N GLN A 125 -11.67 -31.66 -12.50
CA GLN A 125 -12.39 -31.07 -13.64
C GLN A 125 -11.91 -29.64 -13.90
N PRO A 126 -12.05 -29.10 -15.12
CA PRO A 126 -11.79 -27.69 -15.37
C PRO A 126 -12.70 -26.78 -14.53
N LEU A 127 -12.31 -25.52 -14.37
CA LEU A 127 -13.11 -24.54 -13.65
C LEU A 127 -14.41 -24.23 -14.41
N ASN A 128 -15.42 -23.77 -13.68
CA ASN A 128 -16.68 -23.31 -14.24
C ASN A 128 -16.69 -21.78 -14.44
N SER A 129 -16.32 -21.32 -15.64
CA SER A 129 -16.29 -19.89 -16.02
C SER A 129 -17.62 -19.17 -15.89
N ALA A 130 -18.75 -19.88 -15.98
CA ALA A 130 -20.08 -19.29 -15.82
C ALA A 130 -20.43 -18.93 -14.37
N THR A 131 -19.75 -19.54 -13.38
CA THR A 131 -20.10 -19.39 -11.96
C THR A 131 -18.95 -18.93 -11.06
N LEU A 132 -17.70 -19.15 -11.45
CA LEU A 132 -16.51 -18.78 -10.68
C LEU A 132 -15.81 -17.57 -11.29
N PRO A 133 -15.82 -16.40 -10.64
CA PRO A 133 -15.00 -15.28 -11.06
C PRO A 133 -13.52 -15.64 -11.03
N HIS A 134 -12.86 -15.55 -12.18
CA HIS A 134 -11.42 -15.71 -12.28
C HIS A 134 -10.80 -14.84 -13.37
N ILE A 135 -9.50 -14.62 -13.22
CA ILE A 135 -8.64 -13.85 -14.12
C ILE A 135 -7.86 -14.83 -14.99
N VAL A 136 -7.76 -14.49 -16.27
CA VAL A 136 -6.89 -15.17 -17.23
C VAL A 136 -5.62 -14.34 -17.37
N ILE A 137 -4.47 -14.99 -17.21
CA ILE A 137 -3.17 -14.32 -17.36
C ILE A 137 -2.41 -14.89 -18.55
N PRO A 138 -1.49 -14.16 -19.17
CA PRO A 138 -0.79 -14.64 -20.34
C PRO A 138 0.08 -15.87 -20.03
N LEU A 139 0.22 -16.77 -21.01
CA LEU A 139 1.23 -17.81 -20.98
C LEU A 139 2.64 -17.21 -20.80
N LYS A 140 3.51 -17.96 -20.10
CA LYS A 140 4.93 -17.61 -19.93
C LYS A 140 5.58 -17.35 -21.28
N SER A 141 6.31 -16.23 -21.38
CA SER A 141 7.06 -15.86 -22.57
C SER A 141 8.29 -15.02 -22.23
N SER A 142 9.02 -14.55 -23.25
CA SER A 142 10.05 -13.53 -23.08
C SER A 142 9.51 -12.18 -22.59
N THR A 143 8.19 -11.94 -22.71
CA THR A 143 7.57 -10.70 -22.21
C THR A 143 7.42 -10.75 -20.69
N TRP A 144 6.99 -11.88 -20.14
CA TRP A 144 6.75 -12.05 -18.70
C TRP A 144 6.67 -13.53 -18.31
N ASP A 145 7.17 -13.85 -17.12
CA ASP A 145 7.00 -15.13 -16.46
C ASP A 145 6.13 -14.95 -15.20
N PRO A 146 4.82 -15.25 -15.26
CA PRO A 146 3.92 -15.03 -14.13
C PRO A 146 4.31 -15.83 -12.87
N ALA A 147 4.88 -17.03 -13.05
CA ALA A 147 5.31 -17.85 -11.92
C ALA A 147 6.48 -17.20 -11.17
N ALA A 148 7.40 -16.54 -11.88
CA ALA A 148 8.47 -15.75 -11.27
C ALA A 148 7.95 -14.53 -10.49
N SER A 149 6.75 -14.05 -10.83
CA SER A 149 6.02 -13.03 -10.07
C SER A 149 5.14 -13.61 -8.95
N GLY A 150 5.23 -14.91 -8.67
CA GLY A 150 4.46 -15.57 -7.61
C GLY A 150 2.99 -15.82 -7.95
N LEU A 151 2.65 -15.81 -9.25
CA LEU A 151 1.28 -16.02 -9.72
C LEU A 151 1.08 -17.44 -10.26
N GLY A 152 0.09 -18.14 -9.71
CA GLY A 152 -0.27 -19.51 -10.09
C GLY A 152 -1.76 -19.76 -9.93
N CYS A 153 -2.20 -21.00 -10.21
CA CYS A 153 -3.58 -21.41 -9.99
C CYS A 153 -4.00 -21.17 -8.55
N GLY A 154 -5.16 -20.53 -8.37
CA GLY A 154 -5.72 -20.21 -7.06
C GLY A 154 -5.11 -18.99 -6.38
N THR A 155 -4.13 -18.32 -6.99
CA THR A 155 -3.69 -17.00 -6.52
C THR A 155 -4.84 -16.03 -6.62
N VAL A 156 -5.08 -15.22 -5.60
CA VAL A 156 -6.23 -14.32 -5.55
C VAL A 156 -5.93 -13.01 -6.26
N GLY A 157 -6.94 -12.48 -6.94
CA GLY A 157 -6.89 -11.15 -7.54
C GLY A 157 -8.24 -10.44 -7.49
N ALA A 158 -8.20 -9.15 -7.77
CA ALA A 158 -9.34 -8.26 -7.91
C ALA A 158 -9.43 -7.75 -9.36
N VAL A 159 -10.64 -7.75 -9.90
CA VAL A 159 -10.99 -7.10 -11.17
C VAL A 159 -11.85 -5.88 -10.84
N ILE A 160 -11.49 -4.72 -11.37
CA ILE A 160 -12.02 -3.43 -10.95
C ILE A 160 -12.58 -2.73 -12.19
N TYR A 161 -13.87 -2.40 -12.15
CA TYR A 161 -14.52 -1.63 -13.21
C TYR A 161 -15.60 -0.74 -12.60
N GLN A 162 -15.60 0.54 -13.00
CA GLN A 162 -16.51 1.56 -12.43
C GLN A 162 -16.47 1.56 -10.90
N ASP A 163 -17.59 1.45 -10.20
CA ASP A 163 -17.67 1.44 -8.75
C ASP A 163 -17.50 0.03 -8.13
N LYS A 164 -17.24 -0.99 -8.95
CA LYS A 164 -17.24 -2.39 -8.53
C LYS A 164 -15.85 -3.00 -8.43
N VAL A 165 -15.73 -3.92 -7.47
CA VAL A 165 -14.57 -4.80 -7.28
C VAL A 165 -15.09 -6.23 -7.21
N VAL A 166 -14.55 -7.10 -8.05
CA VAL A 166 -14.83 -8.54 -8.02
C VAL A 166 -13.55 -9.27 -7.68
N TYR A 167 -13.56 -9.98 -6.56
CA TYR A 167 -12.48 -10.87 -6.17
C TYR A 167 -12.69 -12.25 -6.78
N GLY A 168 -11.59 -12.84 -7.25
CA GLY A 168 -11.55 -14.14 -7.89
C GLY A 168 -10.16 -14.75 -7.80
N VAL A 169 -9.98 -15.87 -8.48
CA VAL A 169 -8.68 -16.55 -8.56
C VAL A 169 -8.03 -16.32 -9.92
N ILE A 170 -6.75 -16.59 -10.05
CA ILE A 170 -6.14 -16.88 -11.34
C ILE A 170 -6.60 -18.30 -11.73
N GLY A 171 -7.38 -18.37 -12.79
CA GLY A 171 -8.08 -19.59 -13.22
C GLY A 171 -7.60 -20.16 -14.55
N ASP A 172 -7.07 -19.32 -15.45
CA ASP A 172 -6.65 -19.77 -16.76
C ASP A 172 -5.37 -19.09 -17.29
N ARG A 173 -4.95 -19.49 -18.49
CA ARG A 173 -3.82 -19.01 -19.25
C ARG A 173 -4.20 -18.66 -20.68
N GLY A 174 -4.22 -17.37 -20.98
CA GLY A 174 -4.46 -16.85 -22.33
C GLY A 174 -3.20 -16.79 -23.19
N PRO A 175 -3.33 -16.39 -24.46
CA PRO A 175 -2.20 -16.28 -25.38
C PRO A 175 -1.07 -15.39 -24.84
N SER A 176 0.18 -15.72 -25.16
CA SER A 176 1.35 -14.98 -24.65
C SER A 176 1.50 -13.54 -25.15
N GLY A 177 0.61 -13.10 -26.05
CA GLY A 177 0.68 -11.82 -26.74
C GLY A 177 -0.30 -10.76 -26.24
N ILE A 178 -1.39 -11.18 -25.59
CA ILE A 178 -2.51 -10.33 -25.16
C ILE A 178 -2.69 -10.38 -23.65
N ILE A 179 -3.40 -9.41 -23.07
CA ILE A 179 -3.77 -9.38 -21.66
C ILE A 179 -5.03 -8.56 -21.48
N GLY A 180 -5.91 -9.00 -20.57
CA GLY A 180 -7.20 -8.33 -20.33
C GLY A 180 -8.36 -9.32 -20.42
N GLU A 181 -8.18 -10.54 -19.94
CA GLU A 181 -9.18 -11.60 -20.07
C GLU A 181 -9.70 -12.02 -18.68
N ALA A 182 -11.00 -12.25 -18.57
CA ALA A 182 -11.63 -12.75 -17.35
C ALA A 182 -12.88 -13.57 -17.63
N SER A 183 -13.22 -14.44 -16.69
CA SER A 183 -14.38 -15.33 -16.80
C SER A 183 -15.72 -14.62 -17.06
N TYR A 184 -16.67 -15.33 -17.68
CA TYR A 184 -18.07 -14.93 -17.76
C TYR A 184 -18.64 -14.44 -16.42
N ALA A 185 -18.38 -15.18 -15.34
CA ALA A 185 -18.84 -14.84 -14.00
C ALA A 185 -18.28 -13.50 -13.49
N ALA A 186 -17.02 -13.19 -13.79
CA ALA A 186 -16.40 -11.91 -13.45
C ALA A 186 -17.06 -10.76 -14.21
N ALA A 187 -17.21 -10.88 -15.54
CA ALA A 187 -17.87 -9.87 -16.38
C ALA A 187 -19.30 -9.58 -15.91
N LYS A 188 -20.08 -10.64 -15.65
CA LYS A 188 -21.45 -10.53 -15.12
C LYS A 188 -21.48 -9.82 -13.76
N SER A 189 -20.55 -10.16 -12.86
CA SER A 189 -20.47 -9.55 -11.52
C SER A 189 -20.09 -8.07 -11.58
N LEU A 190 -19.27 -7.67 -12.57
CA LEU A 190 -18.96 -6.28 -12.85
C LEU A 190 -20.11 -5.52 -13.54
N GLY A 191 -21.18 -6.22 -13.94
CA GLY A 191 -22.31 -5.62 -14.67
C GLY A 191 -21.99 -5.31 -16.13
N MET A 192 -20.98 -5.98 -16.70
CA MET A 192 -20.71 -5.95 -18.13
C MET A 192 -21.63 -6.94 -18.85
N ASN A 193 -21.77 -6.81 -20.16
CA ASN A 193 -22.32 -7.89 -20.98
C ASN A 193 -21.36 -9.10 -20.89
N PRO A 194 -21.78 -10.25 -20.35
CA PRO A 194 -20.88 -11.38 -20.18
C PRO A 194 -20.81 -12.29 -21.42
N SER A 195 -21.43 -11.91 -22.54
CA SER A 195 -21.37 -12.71 -23.78
C SER A 195 -19.93 -12.88 -24.28
N PRO A 196 -19.40 -14.09 -24.50
CA PRO A 196 -18.06 -14.27 -25.05
C PRO A 196 -17.88 -13.69 -26.46
N SER A 197 -18.94 -13.66 -27.26
CA SER A 197 -18.87 -13.19 -28.65
C SER A 197 -19.07 -11.68 -28.83
N SER A 198 -19.55 -10.97 -27.82
CA SER A 198 -19.99 -9.57 -27.96
C SER A 198 -19.97 -8.75 -26.66
N GLY A 199 -19.50 -9.36 -25.58
CA GLY A 199 -19.46 -8.81 -24.25
C GLY A 199 -18.14 -8.15 -23.93
N GLY A 200 -17.89 -8.00 -22.63
CA GLY A 200 -16.70 -7.31 -22.17
C GLY A 200 -16.79 -5.79 -22.31
N VAL A 201 -15.64 -5.14 -22.24
CA VAL A 201 -15.47 -3.69 -22.42
C VAL A 201 -14.14 -3.39 -23.07
N SER A 202 -14.10 -2.51 -24.07
CA SER A 202 -12.86 -2.11 -24.74
C SER A 202 -12.14 -0.96 -24.03
N GLY A 203 -10.82 -0.88 -24.25
CA GLY A 203 -9.97 0.19 -23.75
C GLY A 203 -9.47 -0.05 -22.33
N LYS A 204 -8.42 0.68 -21.93
CA LYS A 204 -7.72 0.50 -20.65
C LYS A 204 -8.53 1.05 -19.46
N VAL A 205 -9.64 0.40 -19.15
CA VAL A 205 -10.62 0.84 -18.15
C VAL A 205 -10.85 -0.18 -17.04
N VAL A 206 -10.32 -1.39 -17.19
CA VAL A 206 -10.43 -2.48 -16.22
C VAL A 206 -9.10 -2.69 -15.53
N GLY A 207 -9.10 -2.52 -14.21
CA GLY A 207 -7.94 -2.76 -13.38
C GLY A 207 -7.89 -4.21 -12.91
N TYR A 208 -6.76 -4.88 -13.10
CA TYR A 208 -6.50 -6.23 -12.60
C TYR A 208 -5.42 -6.14 -11.55
N VAL A 209 -5.69 -6.56 -10.32
CA VAL A 209 -4.74 -6.53 -9.21
C VAL A 209 -4.63 -7.91 -8.61
N THR A 210 -3.47 -8.54 -8.75
CA THR A 210 -3.19 -9.86 -8.19
C THR A 210 -2.30 -9.74 -6.96
N PHE A 211 -2.49 -10.66 -6.02
CA PHE A 211 -1.81 -10.62 -4.72
C PHE A 211 -0.92 -11.87 -4.56
N PRO A 212 0.33 -11.83 -5.05
CA PRO A 212 1.32 -12.88 -4.79
C PRO A 212 1.39 -13.28 -3.31
N GLY A 213 1.49 -14.59 -3.07
CA GLY A 213 1.49 -15.15 -1.72
C GLY A 213 0.09 -15.45 -1.14
N THR A 214 -0.98 -15.01 -1.81
CA THR A 214 -2.33 -15.53 -1.56
C THR A 214 -2.56 -16.81 -2.35
N LYS A 215 -3.27 -17.77 -1.76
CA LYS A 215 -3.70 -18.98 -2.46
C LYS A 215 -4.94 -19.58 -1.77
N VAL A 216 -6.01 -19.78 -2.52
CA VAL A 216 -7.17 -20.54 -2.03
C VAL A 216 -6.81 -22.01 -1.86
N THR A 217 -7.50 -22.69 -0.95
CA THR A 217 -7.32 -24.13 -0.70
C THR A 217 -7.87 -24.96 -1.86
N ARG A 218 -8.99 -24.53 -2.45
CA ARG A 218 -9.60 -25.11 -3.65
C ARG A 218 -9.90 -23.98 -4.62
N ASN A 219 -9.59 -24.16 -5.90
CA ASN A 219 -9.71 -23.09 -6.89
C ASN A 219 -11.16 -22.62 -7.08
N GLU A 220 -12.13 -23.52 -6.89
CA GLU A 220 -13.57 -23.25 -6.93
C GLU A 220 -14.14 -22.55 -5.69
N ASP A 221 -13.34 -22.31 -4.65
CA ASP A 221 -13.79 -21.71 -3.40
C ASP A 221 -13.86 -20.18 -3.50
N HIS A 222 -14.91 -19.68 -4.18
CA HIS A 222 -15.12 -18.25 -4.37
C HIS A 222 -15.26 -17.47 -3.05
N PRO A 223 -15.98 -17.95 -2.01
CA PRO A 223 -16.03 -17.25 -0.73
C PRO A 223 -14.65 -17.05 -0.10
N GLN A 224 -13.77 -18.06 -0.17
CA GLN A 224 -12.40 -17.91 0.31
C GLN A 224 -11.59 -16.91 -0.53
N ALA A 225 -11.77 -16.91 -1.86
CA ALA A 225 -11.15 -15.93 -2.74
C ALA A 225 -11.57 -14.49 -2.37
N VAL A 226 -12.85 -14.26 -2.05
CA VAL A 226 -13.33 -12.96 -1.57
C VAL A 226 -12.66 -12.58 -0.25
N GLN A 227 -12.68 -13.46 0.75
CA GLN A 227 -12.07 -13.18 2.06
C GLN A 227 -10.57 -12.84 1.96
N LEU A 228 -9.81 -13.66 1.23
CA LEU A 228 -8.39 -13.43 1.03
C LEU A 228 -8.12 -12.17 0.19
N GLY A 229 -8.97 -11.92 -0.80
CA GLY A 229 -8.88 -10.77 -1.70
C GLY A 229 -9.09 -9.46 -0.96
N GLU A 230 -10.13 -9.35 -0.13
CA GLU A 230 -10.41 -8.16 0.68
C GLU A 230 -9.29 -7.88 1.69
N ALA A 231 -8.76 -8.93 2.34
CA ALA A 231 -7.64 -8.80 3.25
C ALA A 231 -6.36 -8.33 2.55
N ALA A 232 -6.03 -8.92 1.39
CA ALA A 232 -4.85 -8.58 0.62
C ALA A 232 -4.95 -7.19 -0.01
N ALA A 233 -6.12 -6.82 -0.55
CA ALA A 233 -6.41 -5.50 -1.07
C ALA A 233 -6.30 -4.42 0.02
N THR A 234 -6.84 -4.68 1.22
CA THR A 234 -6.69 -3.78 2.38
C THR A 234 -5.22 -3.56 2.70
N LYS A 235 -4.44 -4.64 2.80
CA LYS A 235 -3.00 -4.55 3.02
C LYS A 235 -2.29 -3.77 1.90
N PHE A 236 -2.67 -3.99 0.64
CA PHE A 236 -2.08 -3.30 -0.50
C PHE A 236 -2.33 -1.79 -0.45
N ILE A 237 -3.55 -1.35 -0.11
CA ILE A 237 -3.84 0.07 0.12
C ILE A 237 -3.00 0.61 1.29
N GLN A 238 -2.96 -0.13 2.40
CA GLN A 238 -2.23 0.23 3.63
C GLN A 238 -0.71 0.11 3.55
N ALA A 239 -0.12 -0.55 2.54
CA ALA A 239 1.33 -0.62 2.38
C ALA A 239 1.97 0.78 2.20
N ASP A 240 1.16 1.77 1.82
CA ASP A 240 1.58 3.18 1.82
C ASP A 240 1.34 3.94 3.14
N THR A 241 0.88 3.27 4.20
CA THR A 241 0.57 3.90 5.49
C THR A 241 1.54 3.53 6.61
N THR A 242 2.57 2.72 6.31
CA THR A 242 3.62 2.36 7.26
C THR A 242 4.99 2.73 6.71
N CYS A 243 5.97 2.90 7.61
CA CYS A 243 7.33 3.32 7.25
C CYS A 243 8.29 2.15 6.99
N ASP A 244 7.84 0.92 7.23
CA ASP A 244 8.70 -0.27 7.23
C ASP A 244 9.17 -0.65 5.82
N GLU A 245 8.39 -0.32 4.79
CA GLU A 245 8.69 -0.63 3.39
C GLU A 245 9.06 0.61 2.55
N VAL A 246 9.21 1.79 3.18
CA VAL A 246 9.53 3.02 2.45
C VAL A 246 11.00 3.02 2.04
N SER A 247 11.24 2.97 0.73
CA SER A 247 12.59 3.22 0.21
C SER A 247 12.99 4.66 0.50
N LEU A 248 14.11 4.81 1.22
CA LEU A 248 14.76 6.09 1.45
C LEU A 248 15.81 6.42 0.39
N ASP A 249 16.05 5.51 -0.57
CA ASP A 249 17.07 5.68 -1.60
C ASP A 249 16.52 6.51 -2.77
N ALA A 250 17.16 7.63 -3.07
CA ALA A 250 16.85 8.48 -4.20
C ALA A 250 18.14 8.96 -4.90
N SER A 251 18.07 9.14 -6.23
CA SER A 251 19.16 9.72 -7.02
C SER A 251 19.37 11.21 -6.74
N ALA A 252 18.33 11.89 -6.26
CA ALA A 252 18.37 13.27 -5.77
C ALA A 252 17.29 13.47 -4.69
N TYR A 253 17.61 14.32 -3.70
CA TYR A 253 16.66 14.76 -2.68
C TYR A 253 16.23 16.20 -2.97
N THR A 254 15.30 16.35 -3.92
CA THR A 254 14.74 17.65 -4.26
C THR A 254 13.89 18.21 -3.13
N ALA A 255 13.74 19.53 -3.08
CA ALA A 255 12.89 20.17 -2.09
C ALA A 255 11.44 19.63 -2.18
N VAL A 256 10.86 19.30 -1.02
CA VAL A 256 9.43 18.96 -0.91
C VAL A 256 8.77 19.89 0.11
N LYS A 257 7.55 20.33 -0.21
CA LYS A 257 6.78 21.35 0.51
C LYS A 257 5.28 21.14 0.32
N ALA A 258 4.45 21.96 0.96
CA ALA A 258 2.99 21.92 0.82
C ALA A 258 2.55 21.75 -0.65
N GLY A 259 1.70 20.75 -0.90
CA GLY A 259 1.24 20.38 -2.24
C GLY A 259 2.18 19.47 -3.06
N SER A 260 3.38 19.17 -2.55
CA SER A 260 4.22 18.10 -3.11
C SER A 260 3.62 16.74 -2.78
N SER A 261 3.82 15.77 -3.67
CA SER A 261 3.44 14.38 -3.44
C SER A 261 4.48 13.39 -3.97
N GLY A 262 4.35 12.12 -3.58
CA GLY A 262 5.17 11.01 -4.07
C GLY A 262 6.19 10.47 -3.07
N SER A 263 7.17 9.72 -3.60
CA SER A 263 8.09 8.91 -2.80
C SER A 263 8.99 9.73 -1.86
N LEU A 264 9.44 10.91 -2.29
CA LEU A 264 10.24 11.80 -1.44
C LEU A 264 9.43 12.34 -0.26
N VAL A 265 8.16 12.70 -0.46
CA VAL A 265 7.30 13.13 0.66
C VAL A 265 7.13 11.99 1.66
N LYS A 266 6.89 10.76 1.17
CA LYS A 266 6.77 9.59 2.03
C LYS A 266 8.05 9.29 2.80
N ALA A 267 9.21 9.41 2.15
CA ALA A 267 10.52 9.29 2.81
C ALA A 267 10.69 10.36 3.90
N ALA A 268 10.31 11.62 3.64
CA ALA A 268 10.34 12.68 4.64
C ALA A 268 9.43 12.35 5.84
N GLN A 269 8.17 11.97 5.59
CA GLN A 269 7.20 11.58 6.63
C GLN A 269 7.75 10.47 7.55
N CYS A 270 8.41 9.47 6.97
CA CYS A 270 8.97 8.36 7.74
C CYS A 270 10.25 8.70 8.50
N LEU A 271 11.11 9.54 7.93
CA LEU A 271 12.27 10.08 8.65
C LEU A 271 11.84 10.98 9.80
N LEU A 272 10.80 11.80 9.62
CA LEU A 272 10.22 12.65 10.66
C LEU A 272 9.67 11.82 11.83
N LYS A 273 8.89 10.77 11.54
CA LYS A 273 8.44 9.82 12.56
C LYS A 273 9.61 9.21 13.34
N THR A 274 10.64 8.74 12.63
CA THR A 274 11.84 8.16 13.24
C THR A 274 12.59 9.18 14.12
N ALA A 275 12.54 10.46 13.74
CA ALA A 275 13.10 11.57 14.51
C ALA A 275 12.21 12.06 15.66
N GLY A 276 11.02 11.45 15.87
CA GLY A 276 10.08 11.79 16.93
C GLY A 276 9.08 12.91 16.58
N PHE A 277 8.97 13.29 15.30
CA PHE A 277 8.03 14.29 14.80
C PHE A 277 6.99 13.60 13.91
N ASP A 278 5.97 13.00 14.51
CA ASP A 278 5.00 12.21 13.76
C ASP A 278 4.08 13.10 12.89
N PRO A 279 4.09 12.96 11.55
CA PRO A 279 3.20 13.70 10.66
C PRO A 279 1.74 13.20 10.66
N ALA A 280 1.44 12.10 11.36
CA ALA A 280 0.15 11.40 11.40
C ALA A 280 -0.35 10.79 10.06
N SER A 281 0.23 11.20 8.93
CA SER A 281 0.00 10.65 7.59
C SER A 281 1.33 10.21 6.96
N TYR A 282 1.30 9.08 6.25
CA TYR A 282 2.46 8.52 5.53
C TYR A 282 2.16 8.25 4.06
N GLN A 283 1.07 8.80 3.55
CA GLN A 283 0.55 8.49 2.21
C GLN A 283 1.35 9.16 1.08
N GLY A 284 2.43 9.89 1.40
CA GLY A 284 3.24 10.59 0.42
C GLY A 284 2.61 11.88 -0.09
N GLU A 285 1.68 12.47 0.65
CA GLU A 285 1.11 13.80 0.39
C GLU A 285 1.65 14.80 1.43
N PHE A 286 2.19 15.94 1.00
CA PHE A 286 2.78 16.91 1.90
C PHE A 286 1.68 17.82 2.45
N ASP A 287 0.98 17.27 3.45
CA ASP A 287 -0.14 17.90 4.14
C ASP A 287 0.31 18.80 5.31
N ALA A 288 -0.67 19.43 5.97
CA ALA A 288 -0.42 20.32 7.12
C ALA A 288 0.21 19.58 8.33
N GLY A 289 -0.06 18.28 8.48
CA GLY A 289 0.57 17.45 9.51
C GLY A 289 2.06 17.27 9.23
N THR A 290 2.40 16.99 7.97
CA THR A 290 3.78 16.90 7.48
C THR A 290 4.51 18.23 7.65
N GLU A 291 3.90 19.35 7.23
CA GLU A 291 4.51 20.68 7.39
C GLU A 291 4.78 21.00 8.88
N THR A 292 3.85 20.67 9.77
CA THR A 292 4.00 20.85 11.23
C THR A 292 5.15 20.02 11.77
N ALA A 293 5.24 18.74 11.38
CA ALA A 293 6.33 17.86 11.77
C ALA A 293 7.70 18.40 11.29
N VAL A 294 7.77 18.89 10.05
CA VAL A 294 8.99 19.51 9.49
C VAL A 294 9.41 20.73 10.30
N LYS A 295 8.48 21.65 10.60
CA LYS A 295 8.77 22.84 11.43
C LYS A 295 9.27 22.46 12.82
N GLY A 296 8.66 21.45 13.44
CA GLY A 296 9.09 20.90 14.72
C GLY A 296 10.53 20.36 14.66
N PHE A 297 10.84 19.56 13.65
CA PHE A 297 12.18 19.02 13.44
C PHE A 297 13.21 20.12 13.21
N GLN A 298 12.94 21.06 12.29
CA GLN A 298 13.81 22.19 11.98
C GLN A 298 14.13 23.02 13.24
N THR A 299 13.10 23.34 14.03
CA THR A 299 13.24 24.06 15.31
C THR A 299 14.14 23.29 16.27
N LYS A 300 13.97 21.96 16.38
CA LYS A 300 14.75 21.11 17.27
C LYS A 300 16.25 21.09 16.94
N ILE A 301 16.60 21.14 15.67
CA ILE A 301 18.00 21.10 15.21
C ILE A 301 18.61 22.48 14.96
N GLY A 302 17.84 23.56 15.13
CA GLY A 302 18.28 24.94 14.97
C GLY A 302 18.30 25.45 13.52
N LEU A 303 17.56 24.80 12.60
CA LEU A 303 17.31 25.33 11.26
C LEU A 303 16.12 26.31 11.27
N PRO A 304 16.02 27.24 10.30
CA PRO A 304 14.81 28.03 10.10
C PRO A 304 13.59 27.12 9.89
N ALA A 305 12.51 27.38 10.63
CA ALA A 305 11.28 26.59 10.58
C ALA A 305 10.41 26.94 9.35
N THR A 306 10.96 26.74 8.15
CA THR A 306 10.28 27.05 6.88
C THR A 306 9.08 26.15 6.63
N GLY A 307 9.09 24.93 7.19
CA GLY A 307 8.10 23.90 6.84
C GLY A 307 8.38 23.21 5.50
N GLU A 308 9.48 23.56 4.84
CA GLU A 308 9.93 22.92 3.60
C GLU A 308 11.11 21.99 3.88
N VAL A 309 11.14 20.83 3.24
CA VAL A 309 12.27 19.89 3.34
C VAL A 309 13.22 20.18 2.19
N GLU A 310 14.09 21.17 2.39
CA GLU A 310 15.16 21.55 1.46
C GLU A 310 16.46 20.78 1.76
N ALA A 311 17.54 21.08 1.02
CA ALA A 311 18.82 20.35 1.14
C ALA A 311 19.36 20.26 2.58
N HIS A 312 19.26 21.34 3.37
CA HIS A 312 19.69 21.34 4.78
C HIS A 312 18.80 20.44 5.64
N THR A 313 17.48 20.52 5.50
CA THR A 313 16.52 19.66 6.21
C THR A 313 16.71 18.18 5.81
N TRP A 314 16.88 17.90 4.52
CA TRP A 314 17.17 16.56 4.00
C TRP A 314 18.46 15.98 4.58
N THR A 315 19.54 16.76 4.58
CA THR A 315 20.84 16.34 5.13
C THR A 315 20.70 15.94 6.60
N ALA A 316 19.97 16.75 7.39
CA ALA A 316 19.73 16.46 8.80
C ALA A 316 18.83 15.23 9.03
N LEU A 317 17.69 15.14 8.32
CA LEU A 317 16.77 13.99 8.43
C LEU A 317 17.46 12.68 8.03
N LEU A 318 18.15 12.68 6.89
CA LEU A 318 18.83 11.49 6.37
C LEU A 318 20.01 11.06 7.23
N SER A 319 20.62 11.96 8.01
CA SER A 319 21.73 11.63 8.90
C SER A 319 21.32 11.41 10.36
N TYR A 320 20.04 11.53 10.70
CA TYR A 320 19.55 11.38 12.07
C TYR A 320 19.84 9.98 12.64
N GLY A 321 20.00 9.87 13.96
CA GLY A 321 20.27 8.62 14.68
C GLY A 321 21.73 8.46 15.14
N THR A 322 22.15 7.21 15.37
CA THR A 322 23.48 6.85 15.95
C THR A 322 24.66 7.43 15.16
N THR A 323 25.82 7.59 15.78
CA THR A 323 27.00 8.23 15.15
C THR A 323 28.25 7.32 15.17
N PRO A 324 28.20 6.12 14.54
CA PRO A 324 29.34 5.22 14.51
C PRO A 324 30.49 5.82 13.69
N THR A 325 31.73 5.52 14.03
CA THR A 325 32.87 5.86 13.18
C THR A 325 32.82 5.05 11.89
N LEU A 326 32.78 5.72 10.74
CA LEU A 326 32.80 5.08 9.42
C LEU A 326 34.04 5.52 8.63
N GLN A 327 34.62 4.58 7.89
CA GLN A 327 35.79 4.80 7.04
C GLN A 327 35.81 3.80 5.88
N SER A 328 36.77 3.94 4.96
CA SER A 328 36.97 2.99 3.86
C SER A 328 36.91 1.53 4.34
N GLY A 329 36.12 0.70 3.66
CA GLY A 329 35.88 -0.70 4.02
C GLY A 329 34.72 -0.93 5.00
N SER A 330 34.16 0.12 5.62
CA SER A 330 32.93 -0.02 6.42
C SER A 330 31.76 -0.43 5.54
N THR A 331 30.83 -1.22 6.10
CA THR A 331 29.62 -1.67 5.38
C THR A 331 28.37 -1.58 6.24
N GLY A 332 27.20 -1.56 5.60
CA GLY A 332 25.90 -1.74 6.24
C GLY A 332 25.02 -0.49 6.26
N THR A 333 23.98 -0.52 7.09
CA THR A 333 22.91 0.50 7.12
C THR A 333 23.42 1.90 7.48
N ALA A 334 24.41 1.99 8.37
CA ALA A 334 25.05 3.27 8.71
C ALA A 334 25.76 3.91 7.51
N VAL A 335 26.35 3.11 6.62
CA VAL A 335 27.00 3.60 5.39
C VAL A 335 25.95 4.05 4.38
N LYS A 336 24.84 3.31 4.22
CA LYS A 336 23.72 3.78 3.37
C LYS A 336 23.20 5.13 3.84
N ARG A 337 23.00 5.27 5.16
CA ARG A 337 22.57 6.53 5.77
C ARG A 337 23.53 7.69 5.46
N LEU A 338 24.84 7.46 5.58
CA LEU A 338 25.87 8.43 5.20
C LEU A 338 25.78 8.79 3.70
N GLN A 339 25.69 7.80 2.81
CA GLN A 339 25.62 8.01 1.36
C GLN A 339 24.42 8.89 0.98
N ARG A 340 23.24 8.63 1.56
CA ARG A 340 22.05 9.46 1.36
C ARG A 340 22.26 10.90 1.84
N ALA A 341 22.79 11.07 3.04
CA ALA A 341 23.04 12.38 3.63
C ALA A 341 24.07 13.19 2.80
N LEU A 342 25.13 12.55 2.31
CA LEU A 342 26.11 13.19 1.42
C LEU A 342 25.50 13.56 0.06
N THR A 343 24.62 12.72 -0.49
CA THR A 343 23.90 13.05 -1.72
C THR A 343 23.03 14.30 -1.56
N ALA A 344 22.32 14.43 -0.43
CA ALA A 344 21.57 15.64 -0.12
C ALA A 344 22.48 16.86 0.10
N ALA A 345 23.54 16.71 0.89
CA ALA A 345 24.42 17.82 1.29
C ALA A 345 25.27 18.38 0.14
N LEU A 346 25.66 17.53 -0.81
CA LEU A 346 26.53 17.88 -1.94
C LEU A 346 25.76 18.13 -3.23
N GLY A 347 24.46 17.81 -3.27
CA GLY A 347 23.66 17.83 -4.50
C GLY A 347 24.19 16.88 -5.59
N LYS A 348 24.96 15.86 -5.20
CA LYS A 348 25.62 14.92 -6.12
C LYS A 348 25.26 13.47 -5.76
N ALA A 349 24.68 12.76 -6.71
CA ALA A 349 24.28 11.37 -6.54
C ALA A 349 25.47 10.47 -6.18
N LEU A 350 25.30 9.64 -5.15
CA LEU A 350 26.17 8.53 -4.80
C LEU A 350 25.40 7.22 -4.99
N THR A 351 26.12 6.14 -5.29
CA THR A 351 25.56 4.80 -5.20
C THR A 351 25.26 4.48 -3.73
N ILE A 352 24.01 4.12 -3.41
CA ILE A 352 23.59 3.79 -2.04
C ILE A 352 23.64 2.27 -1.84
N ASP A 353 24.84 1.72 -1.93
CA ASP A 353 25.11 0.29 -1.81
C ASP A 353 25.42 -0.16 -0.38
N GLY A 354 25.63 0.78 0.54
CA GLY A 354 26.05 0.49 1.91
C GLY A 354 27.51 0.04 2.01
N SER A 355 28.33 0.29 0.99
CA SER A 355 29.76 0.01 0.97
C SER A 355 30.56 1.31 0.95
N PHE A 356 31.43 1.50 1.95
CA PHE A 356 32.26 2.69 2.04
C PHE A 356 33.49 2.52 1.15
N GLY A 357 33.32 2.73 -0.15
CA GLY A 357 34.38 2.65 -1.16
C GLY A 357 35.05 3.99 -1.48
N ALA A 358 35.81 4.02 -2.58
CA ALA A 358 36.54 5.21 -3.03
C ALA A 358 35.64 6.42 -3.31
N ASN A 359 34.46 6.20 -3.92
CA ASN A 359 33.49 7.27 -4.21
C ASN A 359 32.95 7.90 -2.91
N THR A 360 32.55 7.07 -1.93
CA THR A 360 32.11 7.54 -0.62
C THR A 360 33.23 8.29 0.11
N THR A 361 34.47 7.78 0.06
CA THR A 361 35.65 8.44 0.64
C THR A 361 35.88 9.82 0.04
N SER A 362 35.82 9.93 -1.29
CA SER A 362 35.97 11.21 -1.99
C SER A 362 34.88 12.20 -1.57
N ALA A 363 33.61 11.75 -1.52
CA ALA A 363 32.49 12.58 -1.09
C ALA A 363 32.61 13.05 0.37
N VAL A 364 33.07 12.19 1.28
CA VAL A 364 33.32 12.58 2.67
C VAL A 364 34.39 13.66 2.75
N LYS A 365 35.51 13.51 2.03
CA LYS A 365 36.58 14.53 2.02
C LYS A 365 36.10 15.85 1.42
N THR A 366 35.31 15.81 0.36
CA THR A 366 34.68 17.00 -0.23
C THR A 366 33.77 17.68 0.79
N TYR A 367 32.89 16.92 1.44
CA TYR A 367 31.98 17.44 2.46
C TYR A 367 32.76 18.06 3.63
N GLN A 368 33.71 17.33 4.19
CA GLN A 368 34.56 17.81 5.29
C GLN A 368 35.27 19.11 4.93
N SER A 369 35.91 19.18 3.75
CA SER A 369 36.59 20.39 3.27
C SER A 369 35.62 21.57 3.15
N ALA A 370 34.44 21.35 2.57
CA ALA A 370 33.41 22.38 2.41
C ALA A 370 32.87 22.90 3.75
N ARG A 371 32.99 22.11 4.83
CA ARG A 371 32.54 22.48 6.19
C ARG A 371 33.66 22.91 7.13
N GLY A 372 34.87 23.09 6.62
CA GLY A 372 36.03 23.46 7.44
C GLY A 372 36.42 22.40 8.45
N LEU A 373 36.06 21.13 8.20
CA LEU A 373 36.51 19.98 8.97
C LEU A 373 37.81 19.43 8.38
N THR A 374 38.57 18.67 9.18
CA THR A 374 39.70 17.91 8.67
C THR A 374 39.23 16.91 7.61
N ALA A 375 39.75 17.02 6.39
CA ALA A 375 39.37 16.19 5.25
C ALA A 375 40.09 14.83 5.24
N ASP A 376 40.00 14.09 6.35
CA ASP A 376 40.64 12.79 6.55
C ASP A 376 39.91 11.63 5.86
N GLY A 377 38.66 11.82 5.44
CA GLY A 377 37.82 10.77 4.85
C GLY A 377 37.20 9.82 5.88
N VAL A 378 37.30 10.14 7.17
CA VAL A 378 36.74 9.37 8.29
C VAL A 378 35.54 10.12 8.87
N VAL A 379 34.39 9.46 8.92
CA VAL A 379 33.16 10.03 9.48
C VAL A 379 33.11 9.72 10.97
N GLY A 380 33.70 10.62 11.76
CA GLY A 380 33.61 10.63 13.22
C GLY A 380 32.51 11.55 13.75
N ALA A 381 32.53 11.80 15.06
CA ALA A 381 31.52 12.61 15.76
C ALA A 381 31.31 14.00 15.14
N ASN A 382 32.39 14.70 14.77
CA ASN A 382 32.31 16.04 14.18
C ASN A 382 31.63 16.04 12.80
N THR A 383 31.91 15.04 11.97
CA THR A 383 31.29 14.92 10.64
C THR A 383 29.81 14.56 10.77
N TRP A 384 29.46 13.64 11.68
CA TRP A 384 28.05 13.35 11.98
C TRP A 384 27.30 14.55 12.53
N GLN A 385 27.90 15.30 13.44
CA GLN A 385 27.30 16.51 14.01
C GLN A 385 27.04 17.55 12.92
N ALA A 386 27.99 17.76 12.00
CA ALA A 386 27.79 18.66 10.87
C ALA A 386 26.58 18.23 10.02
N LEU A 387 26.52 16.95 9.61
CA LEU A 387 25.41 16.40 8.84
C LEU A 387 24.07 16.54 9.58
N GLN A 388 24.02 16.18 10.87
CA GLN A 388 22.78 16.22 11.67
C GLN A 388 22.31 17.63 11.99
N SER A 389 23.21 18.62 11.98
CA SER A 389 22.84 20.04 12.03
C SER A 389 22.38 20.60 10.68
N GLY A 390 22.26 19.74 9.66
CA GLY A 390 21.85 20.12 8.32
C GLY A 390 22.88 21.00 7.63
N LYS A 391 24.15 20.99 8.06
CA LYS A 391 25.19 21.72 7.34
C LYS A 391 25.36 21.04 6.00
#